data_AF-A0A7M2WTV3-F1
#
_entry.id   AF-A0A7M2WTV3-F1
#
_cell.length_a   1.000
_cell.length_b   1.000
_cell.length_c   1.000
_cell.angle_alpha   90.00
_cell.angle_beta   90.00
_cell.angle_gamma   90.00
#
_symmetry.space_group_name_H-M   'P 1'
#
loop_
_entity.id
_entity.type
_entity.pdbx_description
1 polymer ?
#
loop_
_entity_poly.entity_id
_entity_poly.type
_entity_poly.pdbx_seq_one_letter_code
_entity_poly.pdbx_strand_id
1 'polypeptide(L)'
;MPTGRKAGYRVDLPHHNPSGHTACVPLERLTSFANDCDNPLNMPTQNVNLTSQQSSFVKRGVKTGRYQNVSEVVRAGLRLLEQREREDQAKLRNLRRLVNEGLSDIDSNRFELITPENLDQFVQSVSAKSRRAQK
;
A
#
# COMPACT_ATOMS: atom_id res chain seq x y z
N MET A 1 46.31 21.75 16.64
CA MET A 1 46.63 20.37 16.21
C MET A 1 47.82 19.90 17.04
N PRO A 2 47.86 18.68 17.64
CA PRO A 2 47.08 17.46 17.38
C PRO A 2 46.12 17.11 18.56
N THR A 3 44.82 16.97 18.30
CA THR A 3 44.03 15.72 18.15
C THR A 3 43.89 14.85 19.40
N GLY A 4 42.76 15.04 20.09
CA GLY A 4 42.30 14.19 21.19
C GLY A 4 41.93 12.78 20.73
N ARG A 5 42.31 11.79 21.56
CA ARG A 5 41.93 10.38 21.41
C ARG A 5 41.01 9.95 22.55
N LYS A 6 39.81 9.52 22.14
CA LYS A 6 39.01 8.40 22.64
C LYS A 6 38.60 8.39 24.13
N ALA A 7 37.35 8.82 24.39
CA ALA A 7 36.55 8.24 25.45
C ALA A 7 35.74 7.06 24.85
N GLY A 8 36.15 5.84 25.15
CA GLY A 8 35.36 4.64 24.88
C GLY A 8 34.41 4.39 26.03
N TYR A 9 33.13 4.15 25.74
CA TYR A 9 32.18 3.65 26.72
C TYR A 9 32.16 2.11 26.64
N ARG A 10 32.62 1.48 27.72
CA ARG A 10 32.56 0.05 27.99
C ARG A 10 31.21 -0.22 28.67
N VAL A 11 30.32 -0.96 28.01
CA VAL A 11 29.08 -1.46 28.64
C VAL A 11 29.33 -2.91 28.98
N ASP A 12 29.31 -3.23 30.27
CA ASP A 12 29.56 -4.57 30.78
C ASP A 12 28.42 -5.53 30.37
N LEU A 13 28.79 -6.65 29.76
CA LEU A 13 27.91 -7.78 29.48
C LEU A 13 27.57 -8.51 30.78
N PRO A 14 26.31 -8.91 31.03
CA PRO A 14 26.01 -9.88 32.06
C PRO A 14 26.43 -11.28 31.63
N HIS A 15 27.33 -11.85 32.43
CA HIS A 15 27.84 -13.22 32.38
C HIS A 15 26.70 -14.19 32.75
N HIS A 16 26.25 -15.02 31.82
CA HIS A 16 25.45 -16.20 32.16
C HIS A 16 26.17 -17.47 31.72
N ASN A 17 26.38 -18.33 32.71
CA ASN A 17 27.19 -19.54 32.71
C ASN A 17 26.61 -20.62 31.79
N PRO A 18 27.40 -21.23 30.86
CA PRO A 18 26.96 -22.35 30.06
C PRO A 18 27.35 -23.67 30.72
N SER A 19 26.39 -24.51 31.08
CA SER A 19 26.66 -25.94 31.34
C SER A 19 25.41 -26.82 31.19
N GLY A 20 25.50 -27.74 30.22
CA GLY A 20 24.84 -29.06 30.23
C GLY A 20 23.46 -29.14 29.57
N HIS A 21 23.38 -29.56 28.32
CA HIS A 21 23.29 -30.98 27.96
C HIS A 21 22.88 -31.18 26.50
N THR A 22 23.62 -32.07 25.85
CA THR A 22 23.49 -32.58 24.50
C THR A 22 22.16 -33.28 24.25
N ALA A 23 21.48 -32.96 23.14
CA ALA A 23 20.73 -33.94 22.35
C ALA A 23 20.57 -33.46 20.91
N CYS A 24 21.24 -34.17 20.00
CA CYS A 24 21.05 -34.12 18.56
C CYS A 24 19.74 -34.84 18.23
N VAL A 25 18.81 -34.20 17.51
CA VAL A 25 17.68 -34.88 16.86
C VAL A 25 17.39 -34.25 15.48
N PRO A 26 16.95 -35.05 14.49
CA PRO A 26 17.15 -34.76 13.08
C PRO A 26 16.11 -33.80 12.48
N LEU A 27 16.54 -33.19 11.37
CA LEU A 27 15.80 -32.29 10.49
C LEU A 27 14.63 -33.00 9.79
N GLU A 28 13.44 -33.00 10.38
CA GLU A 28 12.19 -33.36 9.68
C GLU A 28 11.12 -32.29 9.88
N ARG A 29 10.98 -31.47 8.82
CA ARG A 29 9.70 -31.07 8.20
C ARG A 29 8.46 -31.19 9.12
N LEU A 30 8.03 -30.05 9.68
CA LEU A 30 6.66 -29.51 9.63
C LEU A 30 6.54 -28.29 10.58
N THR A 31 5.69 -27.34 10.18
CA THR A 31 5.21 -26.16 10.93
C THR A 31 6.21 -25.05 11.29
N SER A 32 6.63 -24.28 10.27
CA SER A 32 6.85 -22.84 10.46
C SER A 32 5.50 -22.12 10.44
N PHE A 33 4.68 -22.39 11.45
CA PHE A 33 3.43 -21.67 11.76
C PHE A 33 3.27 -21.70 13.28
N ALA A 34 4.15 -20.99 13.98
CA ALA A 34 4.01 -20.77 15.42
C ALA A 34 4.73 -19.48 15.80
N ASN A 35 4.24 -18.34 15.30
CA ASN A 35 4.42 -17.03 15.93
C ASN A 35 3.15 -16.17 15.82
N ASP A 36 2.00 -16.77 15.54
CA ASP A 36 0.70 -16.08 15.64
C ASP A 36 0.19 -16.18 17.08
N CYS A 37 0.88 -15.48 17.97
CA CYS A 37 0.28 -14.98 19.20
C CYS A 37 -0.24 -13.57 18.94
N ASP A 38 -1.23 -13.44 18.04
CA ASP A 38 -2.00 -12.21 17.90
C ASP A 38 -2.83 -12.04 19.18
N ASN A 39 -2.24 -11.38 20.17
CA ASN A 39 -3.01 -10.77 21.24
C ASN A 39 -3.85 -9.66 20.59
N PRO A 40 -5.19 -9.74 20.56
CA PRO A 40 -6.05 -8.75 19.90
C PRO A 40 -5.97 -7.35 20.55
N LEU A 41 -5.23 -7.20 21.65
CA LEU A 41 -4.94 -5.95 22.33
C LEU A 41 -3.52 -5.41 22.07
N ASN A 42 -2.67 -6.11 21.31
CA ASN A 42 -1.35 -5.63 20.93
C ASN A 42 -1.47 -4.63 19.78
N MET A 43 -1.47 -3.33 20.08
CA MET A 43 -1.38 -2.31 19.03
C MET A 43 0.08 -2.23 18.55
N PRO A 44 0.40 -2.68 17.32
CA PRO A 44 1.76 -2.64 16.83
C PRO A 44 2.27 -1.19 16.78
N THR A 45 3.39 -0.94 17.45
CA THR A 45 4.03 0.38 17.45
C THR A 45 5.14 0.42 16.40
N GLN A 46 5.10 1.40 15.51
CA GLN A 46 6.17 1.66 14.56
C GLN A 46 6.75 3.06 14.80
N ASN A 47 8.08 3.17 14.77
CA ASN A 47 8.76 4.45 14.82
C ASN A 47 8.89 5.02 13.40
N VAL A 48 8.55 6.30 13.23
CA VAL A 48 8.55 6.97 11.91
C VAL A 48 9.34 8.26 11.98
N ASN A 49 10.26 8.44 11.03
CA ASN A 49 11.01 9.67 10.89
C ASN A 49 10.25 10.64 9.99
N LEU A 50 9.81 11.76 10.55
CA LEU A 50 9.07 12.80 9.82
C LEU A 50 10.02 13.91 9.38
N THR A 51 9.76 14.45 8.19
CA THR A 51 10.41 15.70 7.76
C THR A 51 9.90 16.89 8.57
N SER A 52 10.63 18.01 8.57
CA SER A 52 10.24 19.23 9.30
C SER A 52 8.86 19.75 8.88
N GLN A 53 8.55 19.67 7.58
CA GLN A 53 7.25 19.99 6.99
C GLN A 53 6.13 19.09 7.53
N GLN A 54 6.32 17.77 7.51
CA GLN A 54 5.34 16.79 8.00
C GLN A 54 5.10 16.94 9.50
N SER A 55 6.17 17.10 10.29
CA SER A 55 6.07 17.33 11.73
C SER A 55 5.26 18.60 12.03
N SER A 56 5.48 19.68 11.29
CA SER A 56 4.74 20.93 11.44
C SER A 56 3.26 20.76 11.10
N PHE A 57 2.93 20.01 10.04
CA PHE A 57 1.54 19.69 9.68
C PHE A 57 0.83 18.90 10.78
N VAL A 58 1.44 17.82 11.27
CA VAL A 58 0.90 16.99 12.35
C VAL A 58 0.69 17.81 13.62
N LYS A 59 1.70 18.61 14.02
CA LYS A 59 1.61 19.49 15.20
C LYS A 59 0.47 20.49 15.09
N ARG A 60 0.22 21.08 13.90
CA ARG A 60 -0.93 21.96 13.69
C ARG A 60 -2.26 21.21 13.81
N GLY A 61 -2.35 20.00 13.26
CA GLY A 61 -3.54 19.15 13.37
C GLY A 61 -3.90 18.79 14.82
N VAL A 62 -2.89 18.54 15.66
CA VAL A 62 -3.12 18.28 17.09
C VAL A 62 -3.44 19.57 17.85
N LYS A 63 -2.72 20.66 17.59
CA LYS A 63 -2.97 21.97 18.26
C LYS A 63 -4.36 22.52 18.00
N THR A 64 -4.92 22.27 16.81
CA THR A 64 -6.28 22.70 16.45
C THR A 64 -7.37 21.84 17.07
N GLY A 65 -7.01 20.77 17.78
CA GLY A 65 -7.96 19.83 18.38
C GLY A 65 -8.65 18.90 17.37
N ARG A 66 -8.27 18.96 16.09
CA ARG A 66 -8.81 18.05 15.06
C ARG A 66 -8.39 16.60 15.27
N TYR A 67 -7.25 16.38 15.93
CA TYR A 67 -6.73 15.08 16.30
C TYR A 67 -6.19 15.13 17.73
N GLN A 68 -6.40 14.07 18.50
CA GLN A 68 -5.98 14.01 19.90
C GLN A 68 -4.47 13.75 20.04
N ASN A 69 -3.89 12.99 19.10
CA ASN A 69 -2.47 12.63 19.12
C ASN A 69 -1.89 12.43 17.72
N VAL A 70 -0.56 12.33 17.65
CA VAL A 70 0.18 12.09 16.39
C VAL A 70 -0.22 10.76 15.73
N SER A 71 -0.35 9.69 16.52
CA SER A 71 -0.70 8.36 16.02
C SER A 71 -2.08 8.33 15.34
N GLU A 72 -3.01 9.19 15.75
CA GLU A 72 -4.31 9.36 15.11
C GLU A 72 -4.19 10.08 13.77
N VAL A 73 -3.37 11.13 13.68
CA VAL A 73 -3.08 11.81 12.41
C VAL A 73 -2.47 10.84 11.40
N VAL A 74 -1.50 10.03 11.84
CA VAL A 74 -0.83 9.04 10.99
C VAL A 74 -1.82 7.97 10.55
N ARG A 75 -2.64 7.43 11.46
CA ARG A 75 -3.68 6.45 11.11
C ARG A 75 -4.71 7.03 10.14
N ALA A 76 -5.15 8.27 10.33
CA ALA A 76 -6.06 8.94 9.40
C ALA A 76 -5.41 9.13 8.02
N GLY A 77 -4.13 9.50 7.97
CA GLY A 77 -3.36 9.61 6.73
C GLY A 77 -3.22 8.29 6.00
N LEU A 78 -2.87 7.21 6.72
CA LEU A 78 -2.75 5.87 6.13
C LEU A 78 -4.07 5.35 5.58
N ARG A 79 -5.20 5.57 6.29
CA ARG A 79 -6.53 5.20 5.78
C ARG A 79 -6.86 5.89 4.45
N LEU A 80 -6.53 7.17 4.33
CA LEU A 80 -6.73 7.91 3.07
C LEU A 80 -5.83 7.37 1.96
N LEU A 81 -4.58 7.03 2.28
CA LEU A 81 -3.66 6.43 1.32
C LEU A 81 -4.18 5.06 0.83
N GLU A 82 -4.55 4.16 1.75
CA GLU A 82 -5.13 2.86 1.41
C GLU A 82 -6.42 2.98 0.58
N GLN A 83 -7.28 3.94 0.90
CA GLN A 83 -8.46 4.20 0.09
C GLN A 83 -8.08 4.58 -1.34
N ARG A 84 -7.16 5.52 -1.50
CA ARG A 84 -6.70 5.96 -2.81
C ARG A 84 -6.06 4.82 -3.61
N GLU A 85 -5.22 4.02 -2.96
CA GLU A 85 -4.61 2.85 -3.61
C GLU A 85 -5.66 1.84 -4.06
N ARG A 86 -6.68 1.57 -3.25
CA ARG A 86 -7.79 0.69 -3.65
C ARG A 86 -8.57 1.24 -4.84
N GLU A 87 -8.86 2.53 -4.84
CA GLU A 87 -9.54 3.20 -5.96
C GLU A 87 -8.71 3.13 -7.24
N ASP A 88 -7.40 3.41 -7.15
CA ASP A 88 -6.51 3.40 -8.30
C ASP A 88 -6.32 1.97 -8.85
N GLN A 89 -6.22 0.97 -7.97
CA GLN A 89 -6.22 -0.43 -8.39
C GLN A 89 -7.56 -0.83 -9.05
N ALA A 90 -8.70 -0.35 -8.54
CA ALA A 90 -10.00 -0.62 -9.16
C ALA A 90 -10.10 0.00 -10.56
N LYS A 91 -9.64 1.25 -10.73
CA LYS A 91 -9.57 1.91 -12.04
C LYS A 91 -8.69 1.13 -13.01
N LEU A 92 -7.50 0.69 -12.57
CA LEU A 92 -6.60 -0.09 -13.40
C LEU A 92 -7.19 -1.45 -13.78
N ARG A 93 -7.87 -2.14 -12.86
CA ARG A 93 -8.58 -3.39 -13.17
C ARG A 93 -9.66 -3.17 -14.22
N ASN A 94 -10.45 -2.11 -14.08
CA ASN A 94 -11.49 -1.76 -15.04
C ASN A 94 -10.90 -1.44 -16.42
N LEU A 95 -9.83 -0.64 -16.47
CA LEU A 95 -9.17 -0.31 -17.72
C LEU A 95 -8.61 -1.56 -18.41
N ARG A 96 -7.91 -2.43 -17.66
CA ARG A 96 -7.39 -3.70 -18.19
C ARG A 96 -8.51 -4.60 -18.70
N ARG A 97 -9.63 -4.67 -17.98
CA ARG A 97 -10.81 -5.43 -18.41
C ARG A 97 -11.35 -4.91 -19.74
N LEU A 98 -11.54 -3.59 -19.86
CA LEU A 98 -12.06 -2.96 -21.09
C LEU A 98 -11.10 -3.13 -22.28
N VAL A 99 -9.79 -3.04 -22.05
CA VAL A 99 -8.79 -3.30 -23.10
C VAL A 99 -8.87 -4.75 -23.56
N ASN A 100 -8.93 -5.71 -22.63
CA ASN A 100 -9.05 -7.13 -22.99
C ASN A 100 -10.35 -7.44 -23.72
N GLU A 101 -11.45 -6.80 -23.32
CA GLU A 101 -12.74 -6.89 -24.01
C GLU A 101 -12.62 -6.36 -25.45
N GLY A 102 -12.02 -5.18 -25.64
CA GLY A 102 -11.78 -4.61 -26.97
C GLY A 102 -10.83 -5.45 -27.83
N LEU A 103 -9.79 -6.05 -27.26
CA LEU A 103 -8.91 -6.98 -27.98
C LEU A 103 -9.66 -8.24 -28.41
N SER A 104 -10.49 -8.81 -27.51
CA SER A 104 -11.33 -9.95 -27.84
C SER A 104 -12.36 -9.63 -28.93
N ASP A 105 -12.87 -8.40 -28.97
CA ASP A 105 -13.75 -7.93 -30.05
C ASP A 105 -13.01 -7.87 -31.38
N ILE A 106 -11.76 -7.41 -31.39
CA ILE A 106 -10.92 -7.42 -32.59
C ILE A 106 -10.68 -8.85 -33.08
N ASP A 107 -10.26 -9.76 -32.18
CA ASP A 107 -10.02 -11.17 -32.52
C ASP A 107 -11.28 -11.88 -33.02
N SER A 108 -12.44 -11.50 -32.50
CA SER A 108 -13.75 -12.01 -32.90
C SER A 108 -14.34 -11.28 -34.11
N ASN A 109 -13.58 -10.38 -34.74
CA ASN A 109 -13.98 -9.58 -35.89
C ASN A 109 -15.26 -8.74 -35.65
N ARG A 110 -15.50 -8.34 -34.40
CA ARG A 110 -16.60 -7.47 -33.92
C ARG A 110 -16.18 -5.99 -33.88
N PHE A 111 -15.64 -5.49 -34.98
CA PHE A 111 -15.25 -4.09 -35.12
C PHE A 111 -15.70 -3.52 -36.47
N GLU A 112 -15.80 -2.20 -36.56
CA GLU A 112 -16.15 -1.47 -37.78
C GLU A 112 -15.01 -0.51 -38.13
N LEU A 113 -14.58 -0.50 -39.38
CA LEU A 113 -13.54 0.42 -39.87
C LEU A 113 -14.17 1.78 -40.19
N ILE A 114 -13.73 2.81 -39.47
CA ILE A 114 -14.20 4.18 -39.65
C ILE A 114 -13.06 4.98 -40.28
N THR A 115 -13.34 5.59 -41.42
CA THR A 115 -12.45 6.52 -42.13
C THR A 115 -12.88 7.96 -41.87
N PRO A 116 -12.03 8.96 -42.12
CA PRO A 116 -12.40 10.36 -41.91
C PRO A 116 -13.67 10.77 -42.68
N GLU A 117 -13.92 10.16 -43.85
CA GLU A 117 -15.05 10.48 -44.73
C GLU A 117 -16.39 9.96 -44.20
N ASN A 118 -16.37 8.89 -43.38
CA ASN A 118 -17.60 8.27 -42.84
C ASN A 118 -17.79 8.50 -41.32
N LEU A 119 -16.86 9.21 -40.68
CA LEU A 119 -16.88 9.50 -39.24
C LEU A 119 -18.15 10.24 -38.80
N ASP A 120 -18.58 11.25 -39.57
CA ASP A 120 -19.76 12.06 -39.24
C ASP A 120 -21.04 11.22 -39.22
N GLN A 121 -21.19 10.31 -40.20
CA GLN A 121 -22.33 9.40 -40.27
C GLN A 121 -22.32 8.42 -39.09
N PHE A 122 -21.14 7.90 -38.73
CA PHE A 122 -21.01 7.00 -37.59
C PHE A 122 -21.40 7.69 -36.28
N VAL A 123 -20.87 8.90 -36.02
CA VAL A 123 -21.18 9.69 -34.81
C VAL A 123 -22.68 9.96 -34.71
N GLN A 124 -23.32 10.34 -35.81
CA GLN A 124 -24.78 10.52 -35.86
C GLN A 124 -25.51 9.22 -35.49
N SER A 125 -25.08 8.08 -36.02
CA SER A 125 -25.70 6.77 -35.73
C SER A 125 -25.56 6.37 -34.25
N VAL A 126 -24.40 6.63 -33.63
CA VAL A 126 -24.16 6.33 -32.21
C VAL A 126 -25.04 7.25 -31.35
N SER A 127 -25.08 8.55 -31.65
CA SER A 127 -25.91 9.51 -30.90
C SER A 127 -27.40 9.15 -30.93
N ALA A 128 -27.89 8.62 -32.06
CA ALA A 128 -29.27 8.17 -32.21
C ALA A 128 -29.55 6.89 -31.40
N LYS A 129 -28.58 5.95 -31.32
CA LYS A 129 -28.68 4.73 -30.50
C LYS A 129 -28.67 5.04 -29.00
N SER A 130 -27.80 5.95 -28.54
CA SER A 130 -27.71 6.34 -27.12
C SER A 130 -29.00 6.95 -26.59
N ARG A 131 -29.68 7.77 -27.40
CA ARG A 131 -30.98 8.38 -27.05
C ARG A 131 -32.12 7.35 -26.95
N ARG A 132 -32.06 6.27 -27.73
CA ARG A 132 -33.07 5.20 -27.70
C ARG A 132 -32.92 4.26 -26.49
N ALA A 133 -31.70 4.10 -25.99
CA ALA A 133 -31.43 3.27 -24.80
C ALA A 133 -31.75 3.99 -23.47
N GLN A 134 -31.99 5.31 -23.49
CA GLN A 134 -32.32 6.12 -22.31
C GLN A 134 -33.82 6.38 -22.13
N LYS A 135 -34.69 5.79 -22.97
CA LYS A 135 -36.16 5.85 -22.86
C LYS A 135 -36.71 4.47 -22.54
#